data_AF-X1HWM3-F1
#
_entry.id   AF-X1HWM3-F1
#
_cell.length_a   1.000
_cell.length_b   1.000
_cell.length_c   1.000
_cell.angle_alpha   90.00
_cell.angle_beta   90.00
_cell.angle_gamma   90.00
#
_symmetry.space_group_name_H-M   'P 1'
#
loop_
_entity.id
_entity.type
_entity.pdbx_description
1 polymer ?
#
loop_
_entity_poly.entity_id
_entity_poly.type
_entity_poly.pdbx_seq_one_letter_code
_entity_poly.pdbx_strand_id
1 'polypeptide(L)'
;SNEYGQNWKASLVSNGTPGVTNSVDACDIAPMILDVTHFPAIPASTDAVTVTARVIDELTSGITVTLHYRVDGSIYTPGDYPHFVPGEYNDVPMYDDGLHGDGEADDSIYGAEIPAQSDDTIIEFFVEASDTGANSRTWPAPSTIDSVPEQVTNLLYQVDDSFDPNWSPEMQPIYYIILTEAERGRLEDFGDDCDLVPGGGGYEYCRTDAQVNATFINVDGSDFEMRYNVGVRIRGASSRESPPNNYRVNFVHSDPWEDITAINL
;
A
#
# COMPACT_ATOMS: atom_id res chain seq x y z
N SER A 1 -1.39 -14.37 -19.63
CA SER A 1 -1.34 -12.97 -20.12
C SER A 1 0.06 -12.42 -19.88
N ASN A 2 0.75 -11.85 -20.86
CA ASN A 2 2.07 -11.21 -20.67
C ASN A 2 1.96 -9.73 -20.25
N GLU A 3 0.74 -9.22 -20.02
CA GLU A 3 0.48 -7.80 -19.76
C GLU A 3 0.62 -7.42 -18.28
N TYR A 4 0.66 -8.42 -17.39
CA TYR A 4 0.77 -8.20 -15.95
C TYR A 4 2.16 -8.60 -15.43
N GLY A 5 2.83 -7.67 -14.75
CA GLY A 5 4.17 -7.90 -14.19
C GLY A 5 4.21 -9.05 -13.17
N GLN A 6 3.07 -9.36 -12.55
CA GLN A 6 2.92 -10.50 -11.64
C GLN A 6 3.06 -11.88 -12.33
N ASN A 7 2.99 -11.94 -13.67
CA ASN A 7 3.27 -13.14 -14.46
C ASN A 7 4.76 -13.25 -14.88
N TRP A 8 5.63 -12.36 -14.40
CA TRP A 8 7.02 -12.27 -14.82
C TRP A 8 7.94 -12.54 -13.62
N LYS A 9 8.92 -13.43 -13.81
CA LYS A 9 9.96 -13.71 -12.81
C LYS A 9 11.34 -13.78 -13.47
N ALA A 10 12.35 -13.30 -12.74
CA ALA A 10 13.73 -13.40 -13.18
C ALA A 10 14.19 -14.86 -13.19
N SER A 11 15.06 -15.21 -14.15
CA SER A 11 15.66 -16.53 -14.21
C SER A 11 16.49 -16.82 -12.96
N LEU A 12 16.35 -18.02 -12.40
CA LEU A 12 17.18 -18.50 -11.28
C LEU A 12 18.58 -18.97 -11.72
N VAL A 13 18.79 -19.15 -13.03
CA VAL A 13 20.08 -19.53 -13.60
C VAL A 13 20.95 -18.30 -13.81
N SER A 14 22.22 -18.39 -13.38
CA SER A 14 23.24 -17.35 -13.60
C SER A 14 23.44 -17.08 -15.10
N ASN A 15 23.44 -15.80 -15.48
CA ASN A 15 23.39 -15.29 -16.87
C ASN A 15 22.06 -15.54 -17.63
N GLY A 16 21.01 -15.97 -16.93
CA GLY A 16 19.68 -16.17 -17.52
C GLY A 16 19.56 -17.43 -18.37
N THR A 17 18.50 -17.49 -19.16
CA THR A 17 18.18 -18.61 -20.08
C THR A 17 18.06 -18.12 -21.54
N PRO A 18 19.10 -17.51 -22.13
CA PRO A 18 19.02 -16.98 -23.49
C PRO A 18 18.77 -18.10 -24.52
N GLY A 19 17.80 -17.87 -25.42
CA GLY A 19 17.48 -18.77 -26.53
C GLY A 19 16.64 -20.00 -26.16
N VAL A 20 16.20 -20.11 -24.91
CA VAL A 20 15.30 -21.18 -24.42
C VAL A 20 14.26 -20.61 -23.45
N THR A 21 13.27 -21.42 -23.08
CA THR A 21 12.25 -21.07 -22.07
C THR A 21 12.87 -20.63 -20.75
N ASN A 22 12.22 -19.69 -20.05
CA ASN A 22 12.69 -19.18 -18.77
C ASN A 22 12.75 -20.31 -17.72
N SER A 23 13.75 -20.26 -16.84
CA SER A 23 13.96 -21.29 -15.80
C SER A 23 12.86 -21.33 -14.74
N VAL A 24 12.01 -20.30 -14.69
CA VAL A 24 10.88 -20.14 -13.78
C VAL A 24 9.53 -20.23 -14.50
N ASP A 25 9.52 -20.67 -15.76
CA ASP A 25 8.30 -20.93 -16.50
C ASP A 25 7.49 -22.04 -15.81
N ALA A 26 6.21 -21.79 -15.61
CA ALA A 26 5.29 -22.70 -14.98
C ALA A 26 3.92 -22.60 -15.68
N CYS A 27 3.25 -23.74 -15.80
CA CYS A 27 1.88 -23.78 -16.32
C CYS A 27 0.83 -23.43 -15.26
N ASP A 28 1.24 -23.40 -13.99
CA ASP A 28 0.42 -23.16 -12.80
C ASP A 28 1.21 -22.17 -11.91
N ILE A 29 0.65 -20.98 -11.68
CA ILE A 29 1.27 -19.88 -10.93
C ILE A 29 0.26 -19.33 -9.92
N ALA A 30 0.77 -18.61 -8.90
CA ALA A 30 -0.13 -17.97 -7.95
C ALA A 30 -1.07 -16.95 -8.64
N PRO A 31 -2.35 -16.88 -8.20
CA PRO A 31 -3.33 -15.94 -8.74
C PRO A 31 -2.80 -14.51 -8.81
N MET A 32 -3.12 -13.83 -9.90
CA MET A 32 -2.82 -12.42 -10.06
C MET A 32 -3.86 -11.58 -9.34
N ILE A 33 -3.42 -10.70 -8.44
CA ILE A 33 -4.26 -9.77 -7.70
C ILE A 33 -4.03 -8.38 -8.29
N LEU A 34 -5.06 -7.82 -8.91
CA LEU A 34 -5.02 -6.60 -9.71
C LEU A 34 -6.10 -5.64 -9.22
N ASP A 35 -5.95 -4.36 -9.58
CA ASP A 35 -7.00 -3.34 -9.44
C ASP A 35 -7.60 -3.26 -8.01
N VAL A 36 -6.78 -3.52 -6.99
CA VAL A 36 -7.24 -3.49 -5.59
C VAL A 36 -7.57 -2.07 -5.21
N THR A 37 -8.76 -1.87 -4.65
CA THR A 37 -9.22 -0.56 -4.19
C THR A 37 -10.17 -0.69 -3.01
N HIS A 38 -10.47 0.44 -2.35
CA HIS A 38 -11.47 0.51 -1.29
C HIS A 38 -12.43 1.69 -1.51
N PHE A 39 -13.64 1.57 -0.95
CA PHE A 39 -14.66 2.59 -0.97
C PHE A 39 -15.50 2.55 0.32
N PRO A 40 -15.88 3.70 0.92
CA PRO A 40 -15.53 5.07 0.56
C PRO A 40 -14.02 5.37 0.65
N ALA A 41 -13.51 6.30 -0.16
CA ALA A 41 -12.08 6.63 -0.15
C ALA A 41 -11.62 7.29 1.16
N ILE A 42 -12.51 8.06 1.78
CA ILE A 42 -12.34 8.63 3.12
C ILE A 42 -13.64 8.31 3.87
N PRO A 43 -13.72 7.18 4.59
CA PRO A 43 -14.91 6.77 5.32
C PRO A 43 -15.14 7.60 6.59
N ALA A 44 -16.40 7.84 6.94
CA ALA A 44 -16.77 8.27 8.28
C ALA A 44 -16.84 7.06 9.24
N SER A 45 -16.90 7.32 10.55
CA SER A 45 -16.96 6.31 11.61
C SER A 45 -18.24 5.46 11.61
N THR A 46 -19.23 5.86 10.81
CA THR A 46 -20.45 5.09 10.57
C THR A 46 -20.40 4.24 9.31
N ASP A 47 -19.40 4.44 8.46
CA ASP A 47 -19.30 3.81 7.15
C ASP A 47 -18.54 2.50 7.24
N ALA A 48 -19.12 1.43 6.69
CA ALA A 48 -18.36 0.24 6.37
C ALA A 48 -17.55 0.48 5.09
N VAL A 49 -16.39 -0.17 4.98
CA VAL A 49 -15.49 -0.01 3.82
C VAL A 49 -15.52 -1.28 3.00
N THR A 50 -15.93 -1.17 1.75
CA THR A 50 -15.83 -2.24 0.77
C THR A 50 -14.43 -2.23 0.16
N VAL A 51 -13.76 -3.38 0.17
CA VAL A 51 -12.50 -3.61 -0.55
C VAL A 51 -12.78 -4.57 -1.70
N THR A 52 -12.32 -4.21 -2.89
CA THR A 52 -12.44 -5.05 -4.08
C THR A 52 -11.07 -5.36 -4.66
N ALA A 53 -10.92 -6.54 -5.27
CA ALA A 53 -9.72 -6.94 -5.99
C ALA A 53 -10.11 -7.76 -7.22
N ARG A 54 -9.49 -7.47 -8.37
CA ARG A 54 -9.63 -8.31 -9.55
C ARG A 54 -8.63 -9.45 -9.48
N VAL A 55 -9.12 -10.69 -9.48
CA VAL A 55 -8.26 -11.88 -9.36
C VAL A 55 -8.31 -12.70 -10.64
N ILE A 56 -7.16 -12.87 -11.28
CA ILE A 56 -7.04 -13.63 -12.53
C ILE A 56 -6.09 -14.80 -12.31
N ASP A 57 -6.55 -15.99 -12.72
CA ASP A 57 -5.79 -17.23 -12.64
C ASP A 57 -6.05 -18.09 -13.89
N GLU A 58 -5.14 -19.00 -14.21
CA GLU A 58 -5.37 -20.02 -15.25
C GLU A 58 -6.40 -21.06 -14.83
N LEU A 59 -6.54 -21.31 -13.53
CA LEU A 59 -7.62 -22.10 -12.96
C LEU A 59 -8.87 -21.22 -12.82
N THR A 60 -10.00 -21.74 -13.26
CA THR A 60 -11.29 -21.01 -13.24
C THR A 60 -12.14 -21.35 -12.01
N SER A 61 -11.62 -22.15 -11.08
CA SER A 61 -12.33 -22.60 -9.88
C SER A 61 -11.37 -22.95 -8.77
N GLY A 62 -11.81 -22.81 -7.52
CA GLY A 62 -11.01 -23.15 -6.34
C GLY A 62 -9.96 -22.10 -5.99
N ILE A 63 -10.17 -20.86 -6.45
CA ILE A 63 -9.46 -19.68 -6.00
C ILE A 63 -10.06 -19.28 -4.64
N THR A 64 -9.21 -19.05 -3.66
CA THR A 64 -9.58 -18.46 -2.36
C THR A 64 -8.91 -17.11 -2.26
N VAL A 65 -9.70 -16.07 -1.95
CA VAL A 65 -9.23 -14.70 -1.78
C VAL A 65 -9.57 -14.25 -0.37
N THR A 66 -8.58 -13.70 0.33
CA THR A 66 -8.70 -13.26 1.73
C THR A 66 -8.21 -11.83 1.84
N LEU A 67 -9.03 -10.97 2.42
CA LEU A 67 -8.65 -9.65 2.89
C LEU A 67 -8.11 -9.77 4.31
N HIS A 68 -6.90 -9.28 4.52
CA HIS A 68 -6.29 -9.16 5.84
C HIS A 68 -6.30 -7.69 6.24
N TYR A 69 -6.92 -7.34 7.37
CA TYR A 69 -6.93 -5.95 7.85
C TYR A 69 -6.72 -5.84 9.36
N ARG A 70 -6.13 -4.72 9.79
CA ARG A 70 -5.99 -4.34 11.20
C ARG A 70 -6.21 -2.86 11.40
N VAL A 71 -6.66 -2.48 12.60
CA VAL A 71 -6.49 -1.11 13.08
C VAL A 71 -5.03 -0.92 13.42
N ASP A 72 -4.40 0.13 12.92
CA ASP A 72 -3.01 0.44 13.24
C ASP A 72 -2.86 0.69 14.75
N GLY A 73 -2.08 -0.17 15.38
CA GLY A 73 -1.65 -0.05 16.78
C GLY A 73 -0.13 0.03 16.89
N SER A 74 0.56 0.32 15.79
CA SER A 74 2.02 0.40 15.76
C SER A 74 2.52 1.58 16.60
N ILE A 75 3.78 1.49 17.05
CA ILE A 75 4.44 2.54 17.81
C ILE A 75 5.82 2.75 17.20
N TYR A 76 6.21 4.01 17.02
CA TYR A 76 7.57 4.31 16.58
C TYR A 76 8.60 3.96 17.66
N THR A 77 9.56 3.11 17.31
CA THR A 77 10.76 2.83 18.12
C THR A 77 11.99 3.10 17.27
N PRO A 78 12.90 4.02 17.68
CA PRO A 78 14.09 4.34 16.93
C PRO A 78 14.95 3.11 16.62
N GLY A 79 15.31 2.96 15.34
CA GLY A 79 16.11 1.83 14.84
C GLY A 79 15.34 0.53 14.61
N ASP A 80 14.04 0.48 14.91
CA ASP A 80 13.18 -0.67 14.65
C ASP A 80 12.47 -0.53 13.30
N TYR A 81 12.31 -1.64 12.58
CA TYR A 81 11.54 -1.69 11.33
C TYR A 81 10.20 -2.41 11.53
N PRO A 82 9.12 -1.99 10.83
CA PRO A 82 7.87 -2.73 10.89
C PRO A 82 8.11 -4.19 10.54
N HIS A 83 7.57 -5.07 11.36
CA HIS A 83 7.62 -6.52 11.17
C HIS A 83 6.21 -7.08 11.03
N PHE A 84 6.05 -8.10 10.19
CA PHE A 84 4.76 -8.73 9.98
C PHE A 84 4.40 -9.65 11.16
N VAL A 85 3.27 -9.37 11.80
CA VAL A 85 2.73 -10.18 12.90
C VAL A 85 1.36 -10.71 12.49
N PRO A 86 1.25 -11.99 12.03
CA PRO A 86 0.00 -12.52 11.50
C PRO A 86 -1.19 -12.42 12.47
N GLY A 87 -0.94 -12.55 13.78
CA GLY A 87 -1.98 -12.54 14.81
C GLY A 87 -2.61 -11.17 15.09
N GLU A 88 -2.16 -10.10 14.42
CA GLU A 88 -2.72 -8.75 14.55
C GLU A 88 -3.76 -8.43 13.46
N TYR A 89 -3.86 -9.27 12.43
CA TYR A 89 -4.80 -9.09 11.33
C TYR A 89 -6.08 -9.89 11.56
N ASN A 90 -7.19 -9.31 11.11
CA ASN A 90 -8.45 -10.00 10.92
C ASN A 90 -8.50 -10.50 9.48
N ASP A 91 -8.92 -11.76 9.32
CA ASP A 91 -9.02 -12.42 8.03
C ASP A 91 -10.48 -12.45 7.59
N VAL A 92 -10.79 -11.84 6.45
CA VAL A 92 -12.14 -11.80 5.87
C VAL A 92 -12.09 -12.45 4.48
N PRO A 93 -12.89 -13.49 4.22
CA PRO A 93 -12.99 -14.04 2.88
C PRO A 93 -13.60 -13.01 1.93
N MET A 94 -13.01 -12.89 0.74
CA MET A 94 -13.57 -12.11 -0.36
C MET A 94 -14.34 -13.04 -1.32
N TYR A 95 -15.42 -12.55 -1.91
CA TYR A 95 -16.31 -13.33 -2.77
C TYR A 95 -16.51 -12.65 -4.12
N ASP A 96 -16.65 -13.46 -5.17
CA ASP A 96 -17.12 -13.07 -6.51
C ASP A 96 -18.53 -13.67 -6.68
N ASP A 97 -19.49 -13.08 -5.96
CA ASP A 97 -20.86 -13.57 -5.81
C ASP A 97 -21.94 -12.59 -6.29
N GLY A 98 -21.53 -11.44 -6.83
CA GLY A 98 -22.43 -10.35 -7.19
C GLY A 98 -23.04 -9.66 -5.96
N LEU A 99 -22.45 -9.88 -4.79
CA LEU A 99 -22.77 -9.26 -3.50
C LEU A 99 -21.48 -8.68 -2.91
N HIS A 100 -21.50 -8.14 -1.69
CA HIS A 100 -20.30 -7.57 -1.06
C HIS A 100 -19.61 -6.44 -1.86
N GLY A 101 -20.32 -5.82 -2.80
CA GLY A 101 -19.85 -4.69 -3.61
C GLY A 101 -18.86 -5.06 -4.72
N ASP A 102 -18.82 -6.33 -5.13
CA ASP A 102 -17.92 -6.87 -6.15
C ASP A 102 -18.38 -6.63 -7.61
N GLY A 103 -19.67 -6.50 -7.88
CA GLY A 103 -20.20 -6.32 -9.24
C GLY A 103 -21.20 -7.40 -9.63
N GLU A 104 -20.98 -8.04 -10.78
CA GLU A 104 -21.78 -9.19 -11.21
C GLU A 104 -21.07 -10.48 -10.78
N ALA A 105 -21.82 -11.53 -10.44
CA ALA A 105 -21.20 -12.80 -10.07
C ALA A 105 -20.39 -13.43 -11.21
N ASP A 106 -19.28 -14.07 -10.84
CA ASP A 106 -18.31 -14.74 -11.71
C ASP A 106 -17.61 -13.80 -12.72
N ASP A 107 -17.41 -12.52 -12.36
CA ASP A 107 -16.74 -11.52 -13.22
C ASP A 107 -15.23 -11.32 -12.91
N SER A 108 -14.71 -12.13 -11.98
CA SER A 108 -13.34 -12.10 -11.45
C SER A 108 -13.02 -10.91 -10.54
N ILE A 109 -14.02 -10.12 -10.14
CA ILE A 109 -13.88 -9.12 -9.08
C ILE A 109 -14.37 -9.76 -7.79
N TYR A 110 -13.51 -9.72 -6.77
CA TYR A 110 -13.81 -10.23 -5.45
C TYR A 110 -14.02 -9.04 -4.50
N GLY A 111 -15.05 -9.10 -3.67
CA GLY A 111 -15.41 -8.07 -2.69
C GLY A 111 -15.42 -8.60 -1.25
N ALA A 112 -15.04 -7.74 -0.31
CA ALA A 112 -15.24 -7.95 1.13
C ALA A 112 -15.49 -6.62 1.84
N GLU A 113 -16.14 -6.68 3.00
CA GLU A 113 -16.47 -5.50 3.81
C GLU A 113 -15.66 -5.49 5.11
N ILE A 114 -15.00 -4.38 5.38
CA ILE A 114 -14.43 -4.04 6.68
C ILE A 114 -15.53 -3.27 7.46
N PRO A 115 -15.96 -3.75 8.64
CA PRO A 115 -16.95 -3.06 9.45
C PRO A 115 -16.50 -1.66 9.85
N ALA A 116 -17.46 -0.76 10.06
CA ALA A 116 -17.20 0.61 10.49
C ALA A 116 -16.24 0.69 11.69
N GLN A 117 -15.31 1.63 11.61
CA GLN A 117 -14.22 1.83 12.57
C GLN A 117 -14.36 3.18 13.27
N SER A 118 -13.67 3.37 14.39
CA SER A 118 -13.75 4.64 15.12
C SER A 118 -13.08 5.77 14.33
N ASP A 119 -13.54 7.00 14.55
CA ASP A 119 -12.92 8.21 14.02
C ASP A 119 -11.41 8.27 14.37
N ASP A 120 -10.62 8.94 13.51
CA ASP A 120 -9.16 9.07 13.58
C ASP A 120 -8.36 7.75 13.50
N THR A 121 -9.00 6.62 13.18
CA THR A 121 -8.27 5.35 13.02
C THR A 121 -7.62 5.24 11.65
N ILE A 122 -6.39 4.71 11.63
CA ILE A 122 -5.73 4.24 10.42
C ILE A 122 -5.96 2.74 10.31
N ILE A 123 -6.44 2.29 9.15
CA ILE A 123 -6.62 0.88 8.86
C ILE A 123 -5.55 0.45 7.86
N GLU A 124 -4.85 -0.63 8.19
CA GLU A 124 -3.87 -1.26 7.35
C GLU A 124 -4.40 -2.57 6.80
N PHE A 125 -4.29 -2.79 5.49
CA PHE A 125 -4.81 -4.00 4.85
C PHE A 125 -4.01 -4.46 3.63
N PHE A 126 -4.10 -5.75 3.32
CA PHE A 126 -3.58 -6.37 2.10
C PHE A 126 -4.47 -7.54 1.69
N VAL A 127 -4.34 -7.98 0.44
CA VAL A 127 -5.11 -9.11 -0.10
C VAL A 127 -4.18 -10.29 -0.34
N GLU A 128 -4.61 -11.48 0.04
CA GLU A 128 -3.99 -12.75 -0.33
C GLU A 128 -4.92 -13.53 -1.26
N ALA A 129 -4.36 -14.16 -2.30
CA ALA A 129 -5.07 -15.08 -3.17
C ALA A 129 -4.28 -16.38 -3.31
N SER A 130 -5.00 -17.50 -3.25
CA SER A 130 -4.45 -18.84 -3.39
C SER A 130 -5.29 -19.73 -4.28
N ASP A 131 -4.66 -20.70 -4.93
CA ASP A 131 -5.30 -21.68 -5.80
C ASP A 131 -5.30 -23.10 -5.19
N THR A 132 -5.87 -24.06 -5.93
CA THR A 132 -5.88 -25.47 -5.51
C THR A 132 -4.52 -26.18 -5.62
N GLY A 133 -3.56 -25.58 -6.32
CA GLY A 133 -2.16 -26.00 -6.40
C GLY A 133 -1.33 -25.56 -5.19
N ALA A 134 -1.94 -24.82 -4.25
CA ALA A 134 -1.29 -24.16 -3.12
C ALA A 134 -0.26 -23.10 -3.53
N ASN A 135 -0.41 -22.52 -4.73
CA ASN A 135 0.28 -21.29 -5.06
C ASN A 135 -0.46 -20.13 -4.38
N SER A 136 0.27 -19.25 -3.70
CA SER A 136 -0.28 -18.07 -3.03
C SER A 136 0.51 -16.81 -3.39
N ARG A 137 -0.18 -15.68 -3.42
CA ARG A 137 0.38 -14.34 -3.60
C ARG A 137 -0.35 -13.36 -2.70
N THR A 138 0.39 -12.39 -2.18
CA THR A 138 -0.16 -11.19 -1.56
C THR A 138 0.00 -9.97 -2.46
N TRP A 139 -0.94 -9.04 -2.35
CA TRP A 139 -0.82 -7.70 -2.88
C TRP A 139 -1.11 -6.67 -1.78
N PRO A 140 -0.17 -5.74 -1.52
CA PRO A 140 1.10 -5.53 -2.21
C PRO A 140 2.07 -6.69 -1.92
N ALA A 141 3.09 -6.85 -2.76
CA ALA A 141 4.09 -7.89 -2.52
C ALA A 141 4.89 -7.60 -1.23
N PRO A 142 5.39 -8.63 -0.52
CA PRO A 142 6.21 -8.43 0.66
C PRO A 142 7.47 -7.60 0.38
N SER A 143 7.81 -6.73 1.32
CA SER A 143 9.06 -5.95 1.30
C SER A 143 10.19 -6.71 1.99
N THR A 144 11.44 -6.47 1.58
CA THR A 144 12.60 -7.12 2.18
C THR A 144 13.05 -6.37 3.44
N ILE A 145 12.86 -6.95 4.62
CA ILE A 145 13.37 -6.47 5.90
C ILE A 145 14.48 -7.42 6.36
N ASP A 146 15.70 -6.91 6.57
CA ASP A 146 16.86 -7.72 6.98
C ASP A 146 17.09 -9.00 6.13
N SER A 147 16.91 -8.88 4.82
CA SER A 147 16.99 -9.98 3.83
C SER A 147 15.86 -11.02 3.91
N VAL A 148 14.82 -10.76 4.69
CA VAL A 148 13.62 -11.59 4.82
C VAL A 148 12.42 -10.86 4.19
N PRO A 149 11.63 -11.51 3.31
CA PRO A 149 10.39 -10.93 2.83
C PRO A 149 9.34 -10.85 3.95
N GLU A 150 8.78 -9.67 4.17
CA GLU A 150 7.75 -9.41 5.17
C GLU A 150 6.61 -8.53 4.62
N GLN A 151 5.38 -8.81 5.03
CA GLN A 151 4.18 -8.11 4.59
C GLN A 151 3.98 -6.81 5.40
N VAL A 152 4.76 -5.78 5.09
CA VAL A 152 4.91 -4.57 5.93
C VAL A 152 4.73 -3.24 5.20
N THR A 153 4.46 -3.27 3.90
CA THR A 153 4.20 -2.07 3.06
C THR A 153 2.81 -2.18 2.45
N ASN A 154 1.81 -2.21 3.33
CA ASN A 154 0.41 -2.50 3.01
C ASN A 154 -0.36 -1.22 2.63
N LEU A 155 -1.63 -1.39 2.26
CA LEU A 155 -2.52 -0.29 1.93
C LEU A 155 -3.04 0.34 3.20
N LEU A 156 -3.34 1.64 3.14
CA LEU A 156 -3.79 2.41 4.27
C LEU A 156 -5.04 3.23 3.91
N TYR A 157 -5.98 3.33 4.83
CA TYR A 157 -7.00 4.37 4.81
C TYR A 157 -7.20 4.97 6.20
N GLN A 158 -7.74 6.18 6.25
CA GLN A 158 -8.08 6.89 7.48
C GLN A 158 -9.58 7.04 7.57
N VAL A 159 -10.13 6.79 8.75
CA VAL A 159 -11.50 7.19 9.11
C VAL A 159 -11.48 8.63 9.58
N ASP A 160 -12.31 9.48 8.98
CA ASP A 160 -12.34 10.91 9.26
C ASP A 160 -13.77 11.45 9.24
N ASP A 161 -14.38 11.61 10.42
CA ASP A 161 -15.72 12.21 10.59
C ASP A 161 -15.75 13.70 10.23
N SER A 162 -14.59 14.36 10.15
CA SER A 162 -14.48 15.77 9.78
C SER A 162 -14.43 16.00 8.27
N PHE A 163 -14.22 14.93 7.49
CA PHE A 163 -14.23 14.99 6.04
C PHE A 163 -15.64 15.33 5.52
N ASP A 164 -15.76 16.46 4.82
CA ASP A 164 -16.99 16.82 4.11
C ASP A 164 -16.89 16.39 2.63
N PRO A 165 -17.64 15.35 2.20
CA PRO A 165 -17.62 14.91 0.81
C PRO A 165 -18.30 15.92 -0.14
N ASN A 166 -19.01 16.93 0.38
CA ASN A 166 -19.69 17.93 -0.43
C ASN A 166 -18.70 18.99 -0.92
N TRP A 167 -18.00 18.67 -1.99
CA TRP A 167 -17.05 19.60 -2.59
C TRP A 167 -17.74 20.67 -3.48
N SER A 168 -17.17 21.88 -3.53
CA SER A 168 -17.60 22.93 -4.47
C SER A 168 -16.39 23.52 -5.20
N PRO A 169 -16.52 23.94 -6.48
CA PRO A 169 -15.45 24.48 -7.32
C PRO A 169 -14.57 25.59 -6.74
N GLU A 170 -15.04 26.25 -5.68
CA GLU A 170 -14.32 27.34 -5.00
C GLU A 170 -13.45 26.85 -3.82
N MET A 171 -13.55 25.56 -3.46
CA MET A 171 -12.76 24.96 -2.39
C MET A 171 -11.39 24.50 -2.88
N GLN A 172 -10.41 24.58 -1.98
CA GLN A 172 -9.05 24.11 -2.27
C GLN A 172 -9.04 22.58 -2.37
N PRO A 173 -8.17 21.99 -3.21
CA PRO A 173 -7.98 20.54 -3.22
C PRO A 173 -7.44 20.08 -1.87
N ILE A 174 -7.91 18.92 -1.42
CA ILE A 174 -7.45 18.30 -0.19
C ILE A 174 -6.53 17.13 -0.55
N TYR A 175 -5.41 17.02 0.16
CA TYR A 175 -4.47 15.92 0.02
C TYR A 175 -4.34 15.20 1.34
N TYR A 176 -4.62 13.89 1.35
CA TYR A 176 -4.28 13.02 2.47
C TYR A 176 -2.99 12.28 2.15
N ILE A 177 -2.08 12.29 3.12
CA ILE A 177 -0.93 11.38 3.15
C ILE A 177 -1.15 10.52 4.39
N ILE A 178 -1.51 9.26 4.18
CA ILE A 178 -1.92 8.34 5.23
C ILE A 178 -0.75 7.42 5.52
N LEU A 179 -0.28 7.41 6.77
CA LEU A 179 0.83 6.58 7.25
C LEU A 179 0.40 5.82 8.50
N THR A 180 1.06 4.70 8.78
CA THR A 180 1.03 4.10 10.12
C THR A 180 1.76 4.99 11.13
N GLU A 181 1.46 4.87 12.42
CA GLU A 181 2.11 5.64 13.49
C GLU A 181 3.62 5.37 13.55
N ALA A 182 4.05 4.11 13.35
CA ALA A 182 5.47 3.78 13.26
C ALA A 182 6.17 4.51 12.10
N GLU A 183 5.53 4.62 10.94
CA GLU A 183 6.08 5.32 9.77
C GLU A 183 6.02 6.84 9.92
N ARG A 184 4.94 7.39 10.49
CA ARG A 184 4.83 8.80 10.82
C ARG A 184 5.92 9.23 11.79
N GLY A 185 6.11 8.48 12.88
CA GLY A 185 7.16 8.77 13.88
C GLY A 185 8.57 8.63 13.29
N ARG A 186 8.81 7.65 12.41
CA ARG A 186 10.08 7.56 11.68
C ARG A 186 10.32 8.77 10.77
N LEU A 187 9.29 9.20 10.05
CA LEU A 187 9.39 10.35 9.16
C LEU A 187 9.64 11.65 9.94
N GLU A 188 9.08 11.77 11.14
CA GLU A 188 9.36 12.85 12.10
C GLU A 188 10.81 12.80 12.61
N ASP A 189 11.29 11.60 13.00
CA ASP A 189 12.66 11.38 13.47
C ASP A 189 13.72 11.73 12.42
N PHE A 190 13.47 11.40 11.14
CA PHE A 190 14.30 11.85 10.02
C PHE A 190 14.39 13.38 9.92
N GLY A 191 13.44 14.12 10.49
CA GLY A 191 13.35 15.57 10.40
C GLY A 191 13.92 16.32 11.59
N ASP A 192 13.83 15.73 12.77
CA ASP A 192 14.24 16.35 14.04
C ASP A 192 15.68 15.94 14.43
N ASP A 193 16.08 14.70 14.12
CA ASP A 193 17.41 14.20 14.51
C ASP A 193 18.49 14.65 13.53
N CYS A 194 19.13 15.78 13.85
CA CYS A 194 20.38 16.21 13.25
C CYS A 194 21.57 16.04 14.21
N ASP A 195 21.50 15.12 15.18
CA ASP A 195 22.56 14.98 16.19
C ASP A 195 23.90 14.59 15.56
N LEU A 196 24.95 15.20 16.10
CA LEU A 196 26.32 14.81 15.83
C LEU A 196 26.57 13.45 16.47
N VAL A 197 26.78 12.41 15.64
CA VAL A 197 27.29 11.12 16.12
C VAL A 197 28.60 11.37 16.91
N PRO A 198 28.66 11.05 18.22
CA PRO A 198 29.86 11.29 19.01
C PRO A 198 31.01 10.40 18.50
N GLY A 199 31.94 11.00 17.74
CA GLY A 199 33.18 10.35 17.30
C GLY A 199 33.37 10.17 15.78
N GLY A 200 32.46 10.65 14.93
CA GLY A 200 32.63 10.59 13.47
C GLY A 200 31.85 11.69 12.77
N GLY A 201 32.53 12.56 12.03
CA GLY A 201 31.95 13.78 11.48
C GLY A 201 30.88 13.55 10.40
N GLY A 202 29.62 13.83 10.72
CA GLY A 202 28.54 13.97 9.75
C GLY A 202 27.16 14.09 10.40
N TYR A 203 26.29 14.89 9.78
CA TYR A 203 24.84 14.90 10.02
C TYR A 203 24.24 13.74 9.21
N GLU A 204 23.81 12.65 9.85
CA GLU A 204 23.51 11.39 9.13
C GLU A 204 22.00 11.15 8.91
N TYR A 205 21.12 11.45 9.87
CA TYR A 205 19.68 11.15 9.76
C TYR A 205 18.90 12.20 8.95
N CYS A 206 19.06 13.49 9.25
CA CYS A 206 18.39 14.58 8.52
C CYS A 206 18.75 14.69 7.02
N ARG A 207 19.77 13.98 6.54
CA ARG A 207 20.21 13.97 5.13
C ARG A 207 19.80 12.72 4.36
N THR A 208 18.98 11.85 4.96
CA THR A 208 18.53 10.61 4.34
C THR A 208 17.53 10.83 3.21
N ASP A 209 17.69 10.12 2.10
CA ASP A 209 16.66 10.03 1.05
C ASP A 209 15.72 8.83 1.26
N ALA A 210 15.75 8.23 2.47
CA ALA A 210 14.83 7.18 2.88
C ALA A 210 13.37 7.64 2.75
N GLN A 211 12.53 6.68 2.37
CA GLN A 211 11.11 6.87 2.19
C GLN A 211 10.35 5.90 3.10
N VAL A 212 9.16 6.30 3.51
CA VAL A 212 8.19 5.46 4.20
C VAL A 212 7.02 5.15 3.27
N ASN A 213 6.34 4.03 3.50
CA ASN A 213 5.14 3.66 2.76
C ASN A 213 3.98 4.56 3.21
N ALA A 214 3.09 4.87 2.29
CA ALA A 214 1.88 5.63 2.57
C ALA A 214 0.80 5.34 1.52
N THR A 215 -0.40 5.83 1.79
CA THR A 215 -1.45 6.02 0.79
C THR A 215 -1.66 7.50 0.55
N PHE A 216 -1.77 7.90 -0.70
CA PHE A 216 -2.07 9.26 -1.11
C PHE A 216 -3.50 9.33 -1.66
N ILE A 217 -4.28 10.28 -1.16
CA ILE A 217 -5.62 10.59 -1.70
C ILE A 217 -5.67 12.06 -2.05
N ASN A 218 -6.10 12.35 -3.27
CA ASN A 218 -6.46 13.68 -3.73
C ASN A 218 -7.99 13.78 -3.83
N VAL A 219 -8.51 14.90 -3.33
CA VAL A 219 -9.92 15.28 -3.46
C VAL A 219 -9.97 16.61 -4.21
N ASP A 220 -10.43 16.59 -5.45
CA ASP A 220 -10.70 17.79 -6.23
C ASP A 220 -12.00 17.65 -7.04
N GLY A 221 -12.66 18.77 -7.35
CA GLY A 221 -13.52 18.86 -8.54
C GLY A 221 -14.87 18.13 -8.53
N SER A 222 -14.77 16.81 -8.53
CA SER A 222 -15.79 15.81 -8.77
C SER A 222 -15.33 14.39 -8.43
N ASP A 223 -14.03 14.16 -8.21
CA ASP A 223 -13.44 12.82 -8.20
C ASP A 223 -12.43 12.66 -7.05
N PHE A 224 -12.25 11.40 -6.65
CA PHE A 224 -11.21 11.00 -5.71
C PHE A 224 -10.16 10.24 -6.50
N GLU A 225 -8.91 10.69 -6.42
CA GLU A 225 -7.78 9.92 -6.92
C GLU A 225 -6.98 9.35 -5.77
N MET A 226 -6.80 8.04 -5.78
CA MET A 226 -6.05 7.33 -4.75
C MET A 226 -4.84 6.63 -5.37
N ARG A 227 -3.73 6.65 -4.64
CA ARG A 227 -2.52 5.89 -4.96
C ARG A 227 -2.01 5.20 -3.70
N TYR A 228 -1.97 3.89 -3.72
CA TYR A 228 -1.33 3.08 -2.70
C TYR A 228 0.17 2.96 -2.97
N ASN A 229 0.91 2.46 -1.98
CA ASN A 229 2.34 2.16 -2.08
C ASN A 229 3.17 3.37 -2.56
N VAL A 230 2.78 4.57 -2.14
CA VAL A 230 3.56 5.77 -2.43
C VAL A 230 4.72 5.87 -1.45
N GLY A 231 5.84 6.42 -1.92
CA GLY A 231 7.01 6.66 -1.09
C GLY A 231 7.06 8.10 -0.61
N VAL A 232 6.97 8.32 0.71
CA VAL A 232 7.01 9.67 1.31
C VAL A 232 8.36 9.90 1.96
N ARG A 233 8.97 11.05 1.69
CA ARG A 233 10.22 11.48 2.35
C ARG A 233 10.26 12.97 2.61
N ILE A 234 11.15 13.39 3.49
CA ILE A 234 11.46 14.79 3.69
C ILE A 234 12.11 15.38 2.43
N ARG A 235 11.65 16.57 2.05
CA ARG A 235 12.19 17.36 0.95
C ARG A 235 13.23 18.35 1.45
N GLY A 236 14.25 18.59 0.62
CA GLY A 236 15.23 19.67 0.78
C GLY A 236 16.64 19.11 0.92
N ALA A 237 17.58 19.94 1.33
CA ALA A 237 18.92 19.51 1.76
C ALA A 237 19.33 20.27 3.01
N SER A 238 19.20 21.61 2.97
CA SER A 238 19.53 22.51 4.09
C SER A 238 18.32 22.96 4.93
N SER A 239 17.10 22.59 4.54
CA SER A 239 15.84 22.95 5.22
C SER A 239 15.14 21.75 5.85
N ARG A 240 15.84 20.62 6.00
CA ARG A 240 15.29 19.36 6.52
C ARG A 240 15.24 19.32 8.04
N GLU A 241 16.02 20.19 8.69
CA GLU A 241 16.25 20.27 10.14
C GLU A 241 15.34 21.31 10.81
N SER A 242 14.24 21.73 10.18
CA SER A 242 13.41 22.82 10.68
C SER A 242 11.92 22.56 10.39
N PRO A 243 11.24 21.82 11.28
CA PRO A 243 9.80 21.62 11.19
C PRO A 243 9.03 22.95 11.11
N PRO A 244 7.91 23.02 10.38
CA PRO A 244 7.30 21.94 9.61
C PRO A 244 8.12 21.57 8.36
N ASN A 245 8.27 20.26 8.14
CA ASN A 245 9.02 19.74 7.01
C ASN A 245 8.14 19.68 5.76
N ASN A 246 8.72 20.03 4.62
CA ASN A 246 8.08 19.78 3.33
C ASN A 246 8.27 18.31 2.96
N TYR A 247 7.29 17.71 2.31
CA TYR A 247 7.33 16.31 1.89
C TYR A 247 7.49 16.19 0.38
N ARG A 248 8.13 15.10 -0.04
CA ARG A 248 8.09 14.62 -1.41
C ARG A 248 7.38 13.28 -1.40
N VAL A 249 6.30 13.20 -2.16
CA VAL A 249 5.55 11.96 -2.42
C VAL A 249 6.00 11.43 -3.77
N ASN A 250 6.48 10.19 -3.83
CA ASN A 250 6.86 9.52 -5.06
C ASN A 250 5.83 8.44 -5.37
N PHE A 251 5.31 8.46 -6.60
CA PHE A 251 4.33 7.50 -7.09
C PHE A 251 5.03 6.34 -7.79
N VAL A 252 4.36 5.18 -7.82
CA VAL A 252 4.84 4.03 -8.58
C VAL A 252 4.89 4.41 -10.06
N HIS A 253 5.99 4.10 -10.76
CA HIS A 253 6.18 4.57 -12.14
C HIS A 253 5.16 3.97 -13.14
N SER A 254 4.57 2.83 -12.80
CA SER A 254 3.50 2.20 -13.59
C SER A 254 2.11 2.75 -13.29
N ASP A 255 1.97 3.58 -12.26
CA ASP A 255 0.70 4.17 -11.82
C ASP A 255 0.92 5.63 -11.36
N PRO A 256 1.26 6.54 -12.28
CA PRO A 256 1.46 7.95 -11.95
C PRO A 256 0.16 8.62 -11.49
N TRP A 257 0.29 9.69 -10.73
CA TRP A 257 -0.81 10.61 -10.44
C TRP A 257 -0.72 11.77 -11.44
N GLU A 258 -1.77 12.08 -12.20
CA GLU A 258 -1.78 13.20 -13.16
C GLU A 258 -0.54 13.26 -14.09
N ASP A 259 -0.13 12.11 -14.64
CA ASP A 259 1.08 11.92 -15.46
C ASP A 259 2.42 12.31 -14.79
N ILE A 260 2.43 12.53 -13.47
CA ILE A 260 3.63 12.80 -12.68
C ILE A 260 3.97 11.65 -11.74
N THR A 261 5.27 11.39 -11.57
CA THR A 261 5.80 10.34 -10.69
C THR A 261 6.27 10.87 -9.34
N ALA A 262 6.17 12.18 -9.11
CA ALA A 262 6.37 12.76 -7.78
C ALA A 262 5.78 14.16 -7.67
N ILE A 263 5.25 14.48 -6.50
CA ILE A 263 4.84 15.82 -6.10
C ILE A 263 5.61 16.25 -4.85
N ASN A 264 5.76 17.56 -4.68
CA ASN A 264 6.26 18.13 -3.44
C ASN A 264 5.14 18.91 -2.76
N LEU A 265 4.93 18.65 -1.48
CA LEU A 265 3.90 19.24 -0.64
C LEU A 265 4.55 19.97 0.54
#